data_AF-A0A841VC98-F1
#
_entry.id   AF-A0A841VC98-F1
#
_cell.length_a   1.000
_cell.length_b   1.000
_cell.length_c   1.000
_cell.angle_alpha   90.00
_cell.angle_beta   90.00
_cell.angle_gamma   90.00
#
_symmetry.space_group_name_H-M   'P 1'
#
loop_
_entity.id
_entity.type
_entity.pdbx_description
1 polymer ?
#
loop_
_entity_poly.entity_id
_entity_poly.type
_entity_poly.pdbx_seq_one_letter_code
_entity_poly.pdbx_strand_id
1 'polypeptide(L)' 'MRGKASTLASLGQMLVYELGDYEQGLDYLQQSLSILQHLQSCEADTVRQIIFSIQNSNI' A
#
# COMPACT_ATOMS: atom_id res chain seq x y z
N MET A 1 -0.74 -10.98 -11.61
CA MET A 1 -0.23 -10.64 -10.26
C MET A 1 -0.08 -9.13 -10.06
N ARG A 2 0.54 -8.37 -10.98
CA ARG A 2 0.62 -6.89 -10.91
C ARG A 2 -0.72 -6.20 -10.69
N GLY A 3 -1.76 -6.57 -11.44
CA GLY A 3 -3.11 -5.99 -11.27
C GLY A 3 -3.69 -6.18 -9.86
N LYS A 4 -3.48 -7.35 -9.24
CA LYS A 4 -3.88 -7.61 -7.84
C LYS A 4 -3.15 -6.66 -6.88
N ALA A 5 -1.85 -6.44 -7.09
CA ALA A 5 -1.09 -5.50 -6.27
C ALA A 5 -1.59 -4.06 -6.42
N SER A 6 -1.88 -3.61 -7.64
CA SER A 6 -2.46 -2.27 -7.87
C SER A 6 -3.81 -2.12 -7.16
N THR A 7 -4.70 -3.12 -7.26
CA THR A 7 -5.98 -3.09 -6.54
C THR A 7 -5.80 -3.03 -5.02
N LEU A 8 -4.89 -3.84 -4.46
CA LEU A 8 -4.59 -3.80 -3.02
C LEU A 8 -4.04 -2.43 -2.59
N ALA A 9 -3.16 -1.82 -3.37
CA ALA A 9 -2.63 -0.49 -3.06
C ALA A 9 -3.70 0.60 -3.11
N SER A 10 -4.64 0.54 -4.06
CA SER A 10 -5.76 1.47 -4.14
C SER A 10 -6.73 1.29 -2.97
N LEU A 11 -7.06 0.05 -2.61
CA LEU A 11 -7.91 -0.24 -1.45
C LEU A 11 -7.27 0.21 -0.15
N GLY A 12 -5.98 -0.05 0.03
CA GLY A 12 -5.26 0.35 1.23
C GLY A 12 -5.25 1.87 1.43
N GLN A 13 -5.01 2.63 0.37
CA GLN A 13 -5.09 4.10 0.42
C GLN A 13 -6.51 4.60 0.72
N MET A 14 -7.55 4.00 0.13
CA MET A 14 -8.93 4.37 0.45
C MET A 14 -9.25 4.12 1.92
N LEU A 15 -8.85 2.97 2.47
CA LEU A 15 -9.08 2.66 3.88
C LEU A 15 -8.40 3.68 4.80
N VAL A 16 -7.15 4.03 4.51
CA VAL A 16 -6.39 5.01 5.29
C VAL A 16 -6.99 6.42 5.19
N TYR A 17 -7.16 6.95 3.98
CA TYR A 17 -7.45 8.37 3.78
C TYR A 17 -8.95 8.70 3.80
N GLU A 18 -9.81 7.77 3.38
CA GLU A 18 -11.26 8.02 3.30
C GLU A 18 -12.02 7.45 4.50
N LEU A 19 -11.58 6.30 5.02
CA LEU A 19 -12.29 5.58 6.08
C LEU A 19 -11.59 5.66 7.45
N GLY A 20 -10.34 6.15 7.51
CA GLY A 20 -9.55 6.19 8.74
C GLY A 20 -9.18 4.82 9.30
N ASP A 21 -9.33 3.75 8.51
CA ASP A 21 -8.93 2.39 8.89
C ASP A 21 -7.45 2.18 8.51
N TYR A 22 -6.58 2.74 9.34
CA TYR A 22 -5.13 2.69 9.15
C TYR A 22 -4.58 1.27 9.22
N GLU A 23 -5.11 0.42 10.11
CA GLU A 23 -4.61 -0.94 10.31
C GLU A 23 -4.87 -1.80 9.07
N GLN A 24 -6.13 -1.84 8.60
CA GLN A 24 -6.47 -2.62 7.41
C GLN A 24 -5.86 -2.00 6.14
N GLY A 25 -5.78 -0.67 6.08
CA GLY A 25 -5.16 0.02 4.95
C GLY A 25 -3.67 -0.27 4.81
N LEU A 26 -2.93 -0.27 5.91
CA LEU A 26 -1.51 -0.63 5.93
C LEU A 26 -1.28 -2.11 5.58
N ASP A 27 -2.15 -3.03 6.04
CA ASP A 27 -2.04 -4.44 5.69
C ASP A 27 -2.15 -4.66 4.17
N TYR A 28 -3.16 -4.05 3.52
CA TYR A 28 -3.30 -4.17 2.06
C TYR A 28 -2.14 -3.52 1.29
N LEU A 29 -1.59 -2.40 1.78
CA LEU A 29 -0.39 -1.81 1.19
C LEU A 29 0.83 -2.73 1.31
N GLN A 30 1.01 -3.39 2.46
CA GLN A 30 2.11 -4.35 2.67
C GLN A 30 1.98 -5.59 1.79
N GLN A 31 0.75 -6.13 1.63
CA GLN A 31 0.48 -7.21 0.69
C GLN A 31 0.78 -6.80 -0.76
N SER A 32 0.39 -5.58 -1.16
CA SER A 32 0.73 -5.02 -2.47
C SER A 32 2.24 -4.94 -2.68
N LEU A 33 2.96 -4.38 -1.70
CA LEU A 33 4.42 -4.26 -1.73
C LEU A 33 5.10 -5.63 -1.89
N SER A 34 4.67 -6.64 -1.14
CA SER A 34 5.23 -8.00 -1.24
C SER A 34 5.09 -8.58 -2.65
N ILE A 35 3.92 -8.42 -3.28
CA ILE A 35 3.68 -8.89 -4.65
C ILE A 35 4.58 -8.12 -5.64
N LEU A 36 4.66 -6.79 -5.53
CA LEU A 36 5.47 -5.97 -6.43
C LEU A 36 6.97 -6.25 -6.31
N GLN A 37 7.46 -6.50 -5.10
CA GLN A 37 8.85 -6.92 -4.86
C GLN A 37 9.14 -8.29 -5.49
N HIS A 38 8.23 -9.26 -5.32
CA HIS A 38 8.38 -10.57 -5.96
C HIS A 38 8.42 -10.48 -7.48
N LEU A 39 7.68 -9.52 -8.06
CA LEU A 39 7.66 -9.26 -9.49
C LEU A 39 8.80 -8.35 -9.98
N GLN A 40 9.69 -7.87 -9.08
CA GLN A 40 10.73 -6.88 -9.38
C GLN A 40 10.17 -5.63 -10.08
N SER A 41 8.97 -5.23 -9.70
CA SER A 41 8.24 -4.11 -10.29
C SER A 41 8.72 -2.78 -9.70
N CYS A 42 8.92 -1.75 -10.52
CA CYS A 42 9.34 -0.42 -10.05
C CYS A 42 8.27 0.26 -9.17
N GLU A 43 7.01 -0.15 -9.29
CA GLU A 43 5.90 0.31 -8.45
C GLU A 43 6.06 -0.07 -6.98
N ALA A 44 6.94 -1.03 -6.64
CA ALA A 44 7.25 -1.40 -5.26
C ALA A 44 7.78 -0.20 -4.46
N ASP A 45 8.59 0.65 -5.09
CA ASP A 45 9.16 1.82 -4.41
C ASP A 45 8.08 2.86 -4.12
N THR A 46 7.12 3.04 -5.04
CA THR A 46 5.95 3.91 -4.82
C THR A 46 5.14 3.45 -3.61
N VAL A 47 4.80 2.17 -3.53
CA VAL A 47 4.03 1.62 -2.40
C VAL A 47 4.82 1.73 -1.09
N ARG A 48 6.15 1.53 -1.13
CA ARG A 48 7.00 1.72 0.04
C ARG A 48 6.97 3.16 0.56
N GLN A 49 7.01 4.16 -0.33
CA GLN A 49 6.92 5.56 0.08
C GLN A 49 5.55 5.89 0.68
N ILE A 50 4.46 5.35 0.12
CA ILE A 50 3.12 5.51 0.69
C ILE A 50 3.06 4.95 2.11
N ILE A 51 3.53 3.71 2.33
CA ILE A 51 3.57 3.10 3.66
C ILE A 51 4.39 3.96 4.63
N PHE A 52 5.58 4.42 4.21
CA PHE A 52 6.43 5.28 5.02
C PHE A 52 5.72 6.58 5.39
N SER A 53 5.06 7.25 4.44
CA SER A 53 4.29 8.46 4.69
C SER A 53 3.16 8.22 5.69
N ILE A 54 2.42 7.12 5.59
CA ILE A 54 1.32 6.81 6.52
C ILE A 54 1.86 6.56 7.93
N GLN A 55 2.97 5.84 8.07
CA GLN A 55 3.55 5.51 9.38
C GLN A 55 4.23 6.70 10.07
N ASN A 56 4.71 7.68 9.31
CA ASN A 56 5.45 8.84 9.83
C ASN A 56 4.63 10.13 9.83
N SER A 57 3.47 10.14 9.20
CA SER A 57 2.51 11.23 9.35
C SER A 57 1.68 10.92 10.59
N ASN A 58 1.67 11.82 11.57
CA ASN A 58 0.67 11.81 12.64
C ASN A 58 -0.69 12.24 12.05
N ILE A 59 -1.22 11.47 11.10
CA ILE A 59 -2.57 11.66 10.55
C ILE A 59 -3.61 11.29 11.61
#